data_AF-A0AAN9UIP5-F1
#
_entry.id   AF-A0AAN9UIP5-F1
#
_cell.length_a   1.000
_cell.length_b   1.000
_cell.length_c   1.000
_cell.angle_alpha   90.00
_cell.angle_beta   90.00
_cell.angle_gamma   90.00
#
_symmetry.space_group_name_H-M   'P 1'
#
loop_
_entity.id
_entity.type
_entity.pdbx_description
1 polymer ?
#
loop_
_entity_poly.entity_id
_entity_poly.type
_entity_poly.pdbx_seq_one_letter_code
_entity_poly.pdbx_strand_id
1 'polypeptide(L)'
;MSNLVLNFDSEVGGEHVFKINTGMPVSITSAEEHFARIFFDIERLALPIYHDIVQAITTFARNDKASCAWHVASISAHLRPALNTYYERVHDKAIPISIWLSRVQGFFAWGAGRTNSSTGEWERFDGLSGNQILLFQVLDAFLGMEPYLSAQDLERTVPLRQRAFCKAVEKYSFRGKLNSPPNDDNEMQILRELDEIIKRLRVSLITMLLLFGKFELISAPQVFRSAHRIRSKNYLSQPAPERLPMTAGKSLLNGDMDQSLEFLDQFMIRRFEQTV
;
A
#
# COMPACT_ATOMS: atom_id res chain seq x y z
N MET A 1 -1.81 2.88 -11.83
CA MET A 1 -0.43 2.58 -11.41
C MET A 1 0.60 2.76 -12.52
N SER A 2 0.37 2.26 -13.74
CA SER A 2 1.34 2.42 -14.84
C SER A 2 1.74 3.88 -15.10
N ASN A 3 0.80 4.81 -14.96
CA ASN A 3 1.00 6.26 -15.08
C ASN A 3 1.85 6.90 -13.96
N LEU A 4 2.20 6.16 -12.90
CA LEU A 4 3.06 6.66 -11.83
C LEU A 4 4.36 5.85 -11.67
N VAL A 5 4.36 4.56 -12.00
CA VAL A 5 5.58 3.74 -11.88
C VAL A 5 6.38 3.73 -13.17
N LEU A 6 5.72 3.77 -14.33
CA LEU A 6 6.37 3.73 -15.65
C LEU A 6 6.50 5.12 -16.29
N ASN A 7 6.14 6.17 -15.55
CA ASN A 7 6.16 7.56 -16.03
C ASN A 7 7.43 8.30 -15.60
N PHE A 8 8.52 7.56 -15.43
CA PHE A 8 9.83 8.08 -15.09
C PHE A 8 10.82 7.60 -16.14
N ASP A 9 11.79 8.45 -16.48
CA ASP A 9 12.84 8.04 -17.40
C ASP A 9 13.71 6.90 -16.82
N SER A 10 14.57 6.33 -17.67
CA SER A 10 15.42 5.18 -17.33
C SER A 10 16.63 5.54 -16.48
N GLU A 11 16.86 6.82 -16.16
CA GLU A 11 18.01 7.22 -15.35
C GLU A 11 17.82 6.88 -13.87
N VAL A 12 18.93 6.79 -13.14
CA VAL A 12 18.89 6.48 -11.71
C VAL A 12 18.19 7.62 -10.97
N GLY A 13 16.99 7.34 -10.46
CA GLY A 13 16.17 8.31 -9.76
C GLY A 13 15.30 9.19 -10.67
N GLY A 14 15.15 8.77 -11.93
CA GLY A 14 14.65 9.46 -13.12
C GLY A 14 13.66 10.61 -12.97
N GLU A 15 13.55 11.41 -14.02
CA GLU A 15 12.61 12.52 -14.08
C GLU A 15 11.22 12.03 -14.44
N HIS A 16 10.20 12.64 -13.81
CA HIS A 16 8.81 12.41 -14.15
C HIS A 16 8.51 13.00 -15.54
N VAL A 17 8.09 12.16 -16.48
CA VAL A 17 8.03 12.51 -17.91
C VAL A 17 6.73 13.19 -18.29
N PHE A 18 5.60 12.48 -18.18
CA PHE A 18 4.29 12.95 -18.60
C PHE A 18 3.56 13.64 -17.43
N LYS A 19 3.94 14.90 -17.16
CA LYS A 19 3.32 15.76 -16.14
C LYS A 19 1.95 16.27 -16.58
N ILE A 20 1.01 16.35 -15.65
CA ILE A 20 -0.37 16.77 -15.90
C ILE A 20 -0.52 18.28 -15.70
N ASN A 21 0.03 18.83 -14.62
CA ASN A 21 -0.09 20.26 -14.29
C ASN A 21 0.93 21.13 -15.02
N THR A 22 1.29 20.81 -16.27
CA THR A 22 2.22 21.63 -17.06
C THR A 22 1.72 23.08 -17.17
N GLY A 23 2.61 24.05 -16.99
CA GLY A 23 2.29 25.48 -17.00
C GLY A 23 1.63 26.03 -15.71
N MET A 24 1.38 25.20 -14.70
CA MET A 24 0.86 25.65 -13.40
C MET A 24 1.97 26.20 -12.49
N PRO A 25 1.63 26.97 -11.43
CA PRO A 25 2.58 27.41 -10.41
C PRO A 25 3.44 26.27 -9.84
N VAL A 26 4.68 26.59 -9.45
CA VAL A 26 5.67 25.64 -8.92
C VAL A 26 5.13 24.83 -7.74
N SER A 27 4.30 25.43 -6.89
CA SER A 27 3.67 24.73 -5.76
C SER A 27 2.79 23.55 -6.20
N ILE A 28 2.14 23.65 -7.37
CA ILE A 28 1.26 22.60 -7.91
C ILE A 28 2.09 21.54 -8.62
N THR A 29 3.02 21.94 -9.49
CA THR A 29 3.86 21.00 -10.23
C THR A 29 4.79 20.21 -9.29
N SER A 30 5.31 20.86 -8.23
CA SER A 30 6.07 20.19 -7.18
C SER A 30 5.20 19.22 -6.37
N ALA A 31 3.95 19.56 -6.07
CA ALA A 31 3.06 18.66 -5.34
C ALA A 31 2.70 17.41 -6.16
N GLU A 32 2.49 17.56 -7.47
CA GLU A 32 2.31 16.43 -8.39
C GLU A 32 3.56 15.54 -8.42
N GLU A 33 4.74 16.13 -8.54
CA GLU A 33 6.02 15.42 -8.51
C GLU A 33 6.19 14.61 -7.22
N HIS A 34 5.96 15.25 -6.06
CA HIS A 34 6.04 14.57 -4.77
C HIS A 34 5.05 13.40 -4.69
N PHE A 35 3.83 13.58 -5.21
CA PHE A 35 2.84 12.51 -5.23
C PHE A 35 3.26 11.34 -6.13
N ALA A 36 3.69 11.61 -7.35
CA ALA A 36 4.14 10.57 -8.29
C ALA A 36 5.31 9.77 -7.72
N ARG A 37 6.27 10.46 -7.09
CA ARG A 37 7.45 9.84 -6.49
C ARG A 37 7.15 8.93 -5.31
N ILE A 38 6.02 9.10 -4.60
CA ILE A 38 5.62 8.14 -3.55
C ILE A 38 5.57 6.72 -4.13
N PHE A 39 4.92 6.56 -5.27
CA PHE A 39 4.71 5.25 -5.89
C PHE A 39 6.00 4.73 -6.52
N PHE A 40 6.68 5.59 -7.27
CA PHE A 40 7.93 5.23 -7.96
C PHE A 40 9.04 4.84 -6.99
N ASP A 41 9.31 5.67 -5.97
CA ASP A 41 10.40 5.42 -5.04
C ASP A 41 10.11 4.21 -4.13
N ILE A 42 8.85 3.99 -3.73
CA ILE A 42 8.46 2.78 -3.00
C ILE A 42 8.79 1.53 -3.82
N GLU A 43 8.37 1.47 -5.08
CA GLU A 43 8.62 0.33 -5.96
C GLU A 43 10.11 0.14 -6.27
N ARG A 44 10.85 1.24 -6.44
CA ARG A 44 12.31 1.21 -6.66
C ARG A 44 13.04 0.64 -5.45
N LEU A 45 12.70 1.11 -4.25
CA LEU A 45 13.28 0.63 -2.99
C LEU A 45 12.83 -0.79 -2.63
N ALA A 46 11.69 -1.25 -3.19
CA ALA A 46 11.17 -2.59 -3.00
C ALA A 46 11.88 -3.67 -3.85
N LEU A 47 12.67 -3.30 -4.86
CA LEU A 47 13.38 -4.27 -5.70
C LEU A 47 14.20 -5.32 -4.91
N PRO A 48 15.06 -4.94 -3.94
CA PRO A 48 15.76 -5.93 -3.11
C PRO A 48 14.80 -6.80 -2.29
N ILE A 49 13.67 -6.26 -1.83
CA ILE A 49 12.64 -7.02 -1.11
C ILE A 49 12.07 -8.14 -2.01
N TYR A 50 11.80 -7.85 -3.28
CA TYR A 50 11.29 -8.86 -4.23
C TYR A 50 12.28 -9.99 -4.44
N HIS A 51 13.57 -9.66 -4.56
CA HIS A 51 14.63 -10.64 -4.68
C HIS A 51 14.73 -11.51 -3.42
N ASP A 52 14.77 -10.90 -2.23
CA ASP A 52 14.89 -11.62 -0.98
C ASP A 52 13.66 -12.49 -0.66
N ILE A 53 12.45 -12.10 -1.08
CA ILE A 53 11.26 -12.96 -0.97
C ILE A 53 11.47 -14.25 -1.77
N VAL A 54 11.93 -14.15 -3.02
CA VAL A 54 12.18 -15.33 -3.88
C VAL A 54 13.30 -16.19 -3.30
N GLN A 55 14.37 -15.57 -2.81
CA GLN A 55 15.48 -16.30 -2.20
C GLN A 55 15.05 -16.99 -0.91
N ALA A 56 14.33 -16.31 0.00
CA ALA A 56 13.82 -16.89 1.24
C ALA A 56 12.94 -18.12 0.96
N ILE A 57 12.03 -18.04 -0.02
CA ILE A 57 11.21 -19.18 -0.45
C ILE A 57 12.07 -20.34 -0.93
N THR A 58 13.07 -20.04 -1.77
CA THR A 58 13.95 -21.04 -2.38
C THR A 58 14.84 -21.73 -1.35
N THR A 59 15.43 -20.98 -0.43
CA THR A 59 16.29 -21.51 0.64
C THR A 59 15.48 -22.30 1.66
N PHE A 60 14.27 -21.83 2.02
CA PHE A 60 13.37 -22.60 2.87
C PHE A 60 12.99 -23.94 2.25
N ALA A 61 12.64 -23.96 0.96
CA ALA A 61 12.30 -25.20 0.24
C ALA A 61 13.47 -26.20 0.17
N ARG A 62 14.72 -25.72 0.27
CA ARG A 62 15.93 -26.53 0.34
C ARG A 62 16.33 -26.93 1.77
N ASN A 63 15.51 -26.59 2.76
CA ASN A 63 15.81 -26.76 4.18
C ASN A 63 17.07 -26.00 4.66
N ASP A 64 17.50 -24.97 3.91
CA ASP A 64 18.55 -24.05 4.31
C ASP A 64 17.94 -22.90 5.13
N LYS A 65 17.70 -23.19 6.41
CA LYS A 65 17.08 -22.26 7.34
C LYS A 65 17.97 -21.05 7.67
N ALA A 66 19.29 -21.21 7.64
CA ALA A 66 20.22 -20.12 7.93
C ALA A 66 20.16 -19.04 6.85
N SER A 67 20.25 -19.44 5.57
CA SER A 67 20.10 -18.50 4.46
C SER A 67 18.68 -17.91 4.41
N CYS A 68 17.65 -18.73 4.70
CA CYS A 68 16.29 -18.24 4.80
C CYS A 68 16.16 -17.13 5.85
N ALA A 69 16.66 -17.35 7.07
CA ALA A 69 16.66 -16.36 8.14
C ALA A 69 17.34 -15.05 7.72
N TRP A 70 18.46 -15.15 7.00
CA TRP A 70 19.18 -13.99 6.47
C TRP A 70 18.34 -13.19 5.45
N HIS A 71 17.70 -13.87 4.49
CA HIS A 71 16.85 -13.20 3.50
C HIS A 71 15.61 -12.55 4.14
N VAL A 72 14.97 -13.21 5.11
CA VAL A 72 13.82 -12.62 5.82
C VAL A 72 14.24 -11.40 6.65
N ALA A 73 15.40 -11.45 7.31
CA ALA A 73 15.98 -10.28 7.99
C ALA A 73 16.29 -9.13 7.01
N SER A 74 16.80 -9.45 5.82
CA SER A 74 17.06 -8.47 4.76
C SER A 74 15.76 -7.81 4.26
N ILE A 75 14.68 -8.56 4.09
CA ILE A 75 13.34 -8.00 3.77
C ILE A 75 12.94 -6.98 4.83
N SER A 76 13.03 -7.36 6.11
CA SER A 76 12.72 -6.49 7.24
C SER A 76 13.54 -5.20 7.19
N ALA A 77 14.86 -5.30 6.98
CA ALA A 77 15.75 -4.14 6.89
C ALA A 77 15.38 -3.17 5.75
N HIS A 78 15.13 -3.68 4.54
CA HIS A 78 14.78 -2.88 3.37
C HIS A 78 13.34 -2.32 3.42
N LEU A 79 12.45 -2.92 4.19
CA LEU A 79 11.07 -2.45 4.29
C LEU A 79 10.98 -1.05 4.92
N ARG A 80 11.83 -0.74 5.91
CA ARG A 80 11.78 0.56 6.60
C ARG A 80 12.01 1.76 5.66
N PRO A 81 13.10 1.83 4.86
CA PRO A 81 13.29 2.94 3.94
C PRO A 81 12.18 3.03 2.90
N ALA A 82 11.66 1.90 2.39
CA ALA A 82 10.54 1.91 1.46
C ALA A 82 9.28 2.55 2.06
N LEU A 83 8.91 2.18 3.30
CA LEU A 83 7.75 2.77 3.99
C LEU A 83 7.96 4.24 4.37
N ASN A 84 9.20 4.64 4.66
CA ASN A 84 9.53 6.02 5.03
C ASN A 84 9.29 7.03 3.90
N THR A 85 9.45 6.62 2.64
CA THR A 85 9.16 7.45 1.46
C THR A 85 7.77 8.11 1.54
N TYR A 86 6.76 7.38 2.01
CA TYR A 86 5.41 7.93 2.19
C TYR A 86 5.42 9.10 3.19
N TYR A 87 6.13 8.95 4.31
CA TYR A 87 6.15 9.96 5.36
C TYR A 87 6.93 11.21 4.98
N GLU A 88 8.00 11.04 4.21
CA GLU A 88 8.85 12.12 3.70
C GLU A 88 8.15 12.93 2.60
N ARG A 89 7.21 12.33 1.88
CA ARG A 89 6.54 12.99 0.74
C ARG A 89 5.10 13.42 1.02
N VAL A 90 4.38 12.77 1.94
CA VAL A 90 2.98 13.11 2.28
C VAL A 90 2.93 13.94 3.55
N HIS A 91 3.16 15.24 3.38
CA HIS A 91 2.94 16.26 4.40
C HIS A 91 2.68 17.62 3.74
N ASP A 92 2.06 18.54 4.47
CA ASP A 92 1.55 19.80 3.91
C ASP A 92 2.64 20.65 3.21
N LYS A 93 3.89 20.63 3.71
CA LYS A 93 5.01 21.33 3.04
C LYS A 93 5.40 20.77 1.66
N ALA A 94 5.14 19.49 1.38
CA ALA A 94 5.50 18.84 0.11
C ALA A 94 4.28 18.71 -0.81
N ILE A 95 3.13 18.38 -0.22
CA ILE A 95 1.84 18.28 -0.90
C ILE A 95 0.87 19.14 -0.09
N PRO A 96 0.67 20.41 -0.46
CA PRO A 96 -0.24 21.29 0.26
C PRO A 96 -1.67 20.75 0.23
N ILE A 97 -2.30 20.70 1.40
CA ILE A 97 -3.67 20.21 1.57
C ILE A 97 -4.65 20.98 0.70
N SER A 98 -4.45 22.29 0.54
CA SER A 98 -5.27 23.17 -0.30
C SER A 98 -5.21 22.86 -1.81
N ILE A 99 -4.14 22.20 -2.26
CA ILE A 99 -3.87 21.87 -3.67
C ILE A 99 -4.18 20.40 -3.94
N TRP A 100 -4.02 19.54 -2.94
CA TRP A 100 -4.10 18.08 -3.05
C TRP A 100 -5.31 17.60 -3.83
N LEU A 101 -6.51 17.88 -3.33
CA LEU A 101 -7.71 17.38 -3.97
C LEU A 101 -7.83 17.99 -5.37
N SER A 102 -7.77 19.30 -5.51
CA SER A 102 -8.11 20.04 -6.76
C SER A 102 -7.12 19.85 -7.88
N ARG A 103 -5.85 19.59 -7.58
CA ARG A 103 -4.76 19.62 -8.57
C ARG A 103 -3.82 18.43 -8.52
N VAL A 104 -3.96 17.50 -7.58
CA VAL A 104 -3.10 16.30 -7.51
C VAL A 104 -3.94 15.05 -7.56
N GLN A 105 -4.70 14.75 -6.51
CA GLN A 105 -5.47 13.51 -6.44
C GLN A 105 -6.61 13.47 -7.45
N GLY A 106 -7.24 14.61 -7.76
CA GLY A 106 -8.51 14.66 -8.49
C GLY A 106 -8.53 13.81 -9.76
N PHE A 107 -7.57 14.01 -10.67
CA PHE A 107 -7.48 13.27 -11.93
C PHE A 107 -6.94 11.84 -11.77
N PHE A 108 -6.15 11.56 -10.73
CA PHE A 108 -5.66 10.20 -10.47
C PHE A 108 -6.73 9.30 -9.84
N ALA A 109 -7.62 9.87 -9.01
CA ALA A 109 -8.64 9.13 -8.29
C ALA A 109 -9.97 9.00 -9.04
N TRP A 110 -10.10 9.61 -10.22
CA TRP A 110 -11.30 9.46 -11.05
C TRP A 110 -11.49 8.01 -11.50
N GLY A 111 -12.67 7.47 -11.18
CA GLY A 111 -13.13 6.22 -11.74
C GLY A 111 -13.73 6.45 -13.13
N ALA A 112 -13.54 5.49 -14.03
CA ALA A 112 -14.20 5.44 -15.32
C ALA A 112 -15.21 4.29 -15.33
N GLY A 113 -16.14 4.29 -16.29
CA GLY A 113 -17.03 3.17 -16.48
C GLY A 113 -17.46 3.03 -17.92
N ARG A 114 -17.92 1.83 -18.27
CA ARG A 114 -18.48 1.53 -19.58
C ARG A 114 -19.59 0.49 -19.44
N THR A 115 -20.56 0.51 -20.32
CA THR A 115 -21.51 -0.60 -20.43
C THR A 115 -20.80 -1.80 -21.06
N ASN A 116 -20.86 -2.95 -20.38
CA ASN A 116 -20.38 -4.21 -20.93
C ASN A 116 -21.32 -4.63 -22.08
N SER A 117 -20.77 -4.80 -23.27
CA SER A 117 -21.55 -5.14 -24.47
C SER A 117 -22.16 -6.55 -24.45
N SER A 118 -21.65 -7.45 -23.60
CA SER A 118 -22.13 -8.83 -23.47
C SER A 118 -23.13 -9.02 -22.34
N THR A 119 -23.03 -8.28 -21.23
CA THR A 119 -23.94 -8.39 -20.08
C THR A 119 -24.95 -7.25 -20.00
N GLY A 120 -24.71 -6.13 -20.68
CA GLY A 120 -25.52 -4.91 -20.57
C GLY A 120 -25.32 -4.14 -19.27
N GLU A 121 -24.47 -4.63 -18.36
CA GLU A 121 -24.22 -4.01 -17.06
C GLU A 121 -23.19 -2.88 -17.13
N TRP A 122 -23.32 -1.88 -16.27
CA TRP A 122 -22.32 -0.82 -16.13
C TRP A 122 -21.09 -1.34 -15.38
N GLU A 123 -19.99 -1.53 -16.10
CA GLU A 123 -18.69 -1.85 -15.52
C GLU A 123 -18.01 -0.58 -15.04
N ARG A 124 -17.55 -0.62 -13.80
CA ARG A 124 -16.79 0.46 -13.19
C ARG A 124 -15.33 0.07 -12.97
N PHE A 125 -14.46 1.03 -13.24
CA PHE A 125 -13.03 0.99 -13.05
C PHE A 125 -12.69 2.10 -12.08
N ASP A 126 -12.22 1.74 -10.89
CA ASP A 126 -11.82 2.73 -9.91
C ASP A 126 -10.50 3.40 -10.28
N GLY A 127 -10.31 4.62 -9.74
CA GLY A 127 -9.07 5.36 -9.90
C GLY A 127 -7.87 4.72 -9.20
N LEU A 128 -6.76 5.44 -9.23
CA LEU A 128 -5.52 5.04 -8.59
C LEU A 128 -5.68 4.88 -7.06
N SER A 129 -5.08 3.82 -6.52
CA SER A 129 -4.99 3.57 -5.08
C SER A 129 -3.58 3.13 -4.70
N GLY A 130 -3.16 3.40 -3.47
CA GLY A 130 -1.92 2.84 -2.89
C GLY A 130 -1.92 1.31 -2.84
N ASN A 131 -3.10 0.69 -2.77
CA ASN A 131 -3.25 -0.77 -2.86
C ASN A 131 -2.90 -1.32 -4.26
N GLN A 132 -2.76 -0.40 -5.23
CA GLN A 132 -2.13 -0.51 -6.55
C GLN A 132 -0.71 -1.11 -6.51
N ILE A 133 0.05 -0.80 -5.47
CA ILE A 133 1.50 -1.03 -5.35
C ILE A 133 1.79 -2.52 -5.12
N LEU A 134 2.74 -3.07 -5.89
CA LEU A 134 3.16 -4.47 -5.84
C LEU A 134 3.74 -4.83 -4.47
N LEU A 135 4.55 -3.95 -3.86
CA LEU A 135 5.16 -4.17 -2.54
C LEU A 135 4.14 -4.66 -1.50
N PHE A 136 2.99 -3.99 -1.40
CA PHE A 136 1.98 -4.38 -0.42
C PHE A 136 1.30 -5.70 -0.79
N GLN A 137 1.03 -5.92 -2.08
CA GLN A 137 0.40 -7.16 -2.55
C GLN A 137 1.31 -8.39 -2.38
N VAL A 138 2.61 -8.25 -2.65
CA VAL A 138 3.56 -9.36 -2.52
C VAL A 138 3.87 -9.66 -1.06
N LEU A 139 3.94 -8.65 -0.19
CA LEU A 139 4.10 -8.87 1.26
C LEU A 139 2.86 -9.55 1.85
N ASP A 140 1.66 -9.15 1.44
CA ASP A 140 0.43 -9.84 1.82
C ASP A 140 0.49 -11.32 1.40
N ALA A 141 0.84 -11.60 0.13
CA ALA A 141 1.00 -12.97 -0.37
C ALA A 141 2.07 -13.77 0.38
N PHE A 142 3.23 -13.17 0.65
CA PHE A 142 4.36 -13.82 1.32
C PHE A 142 4.03 -14.19 2.78
N LEU A 143 3.27 -13.33 3.45
CA LEU A 143 2.85 -13.51 4.84
C LEU A 143 1.58 -14.37 4.98
N GLY A 144 0.99 -14.84 3.86
CA GLY A 144 -0.25 -15.61 3.84
C GLY A 144 -1.48 -14.81 4.24
N MET A 145 -1.47 -13.49 4.03
CA MET A 145 -2.61 -12.61 4.28
C MET A 145 -3.51 -12.52 3.05
N GLU A 146 -4.81 -12.30 3.27
CA GLU A 146 -5.74 -12.13 2.17
C GLU A 146 -5.40 -10.87 1.34
N PRO A 147 -5.61 -10.87 0.01
CA PRO A 147 -5.40 -9.68 -0.82
C PRO A 147 -6.27 -8.49 -0.39
N TYR A 148 -5.80 -7.27 -0.65
CA TYR A 148 -6.58 -6.05 -0.33
C TYR A 148 -7.73 -5.85 -1.30
N LEU A 149 -7.39 -5.92 -2.58
CA LEU A 149 -8.32 -5.73 -3.67
C LEU A 149 -9.14 -7.00 -3.87
N SER A 150 -10.41 -6.83 -4.21
CA SER A 150 -11.25 -7.95 -4.62
C SER A 150 -10.66 -8.63 -5.87
N ALA A 151 -11.04 -9.87 -6.15
CA ALA A 151 -10.59 -10.58 -7.36
C ALA A 151 -10.89 -9.78 -8.65
N GLN A 152 -12.07 -9.15 -8.68
CA GLN A 152 -12.50 -8.29 -9.78
C GLN A 152 -11.63 -7.03 -9.90
N ASP A 153 -11.35 -6.35 -8.79
CA ASP A 153 -10.54 -5.11 -8.81
C ASP A 153 -9.08 -5.40 -9.17
N LEU A 154 -8.52 -6.51 -8.69
CA LEU A 154 -7.21 -7.00 -9.11
C LEU A 154 -7.17 -7.18 -10.62
N GLU A 155 -8.18 -7.85 -11.18
CA GLU A 155 -8.24 -8.08 -12.62
C GLU A 155 -8.32 -6.82 -13.46
N ARG A 156 -9.06 -5.82 -12.99
CA ARG A 156 -9.28 -4.57 -13.70
C ARG A 156 -8.14 -3.57 -13.56
N THR A 157 -7.42 -3.58 -12.45
CA THR A 157 -6.51 -2.46 -12.09
C THR A 157 -5.05 -2.86 -11.92
N VAL A 158 -4.75 -4.17 -11.80
CA VAL A 158 -3.39 -4.68 -11.58
C VAL A 158 -2.88 -5.48 -12.78
N PRO A 159 -1.71 -5.12 -13.36
CA PRO A 159 -1.07 -5.85 -14.44
C PRO A 159 -0.99 -7.37 -14.22
N LEU A 160 -1.22 -8.13 -15.30
CA LEU A 160 -1.23 -9.60 -15.28
C LEU A 160 0.03 -10.20 -14.64
N ARG A 161 1.21 -9.67 -14.97
CA ARG A 161 2.50 -10.18 -14.44
C ARG A 161 2.67 -9.93 -12.95
N GLN A 162 2.19 -8.79 -12.43
CA GLN A 162 2.19 -8.52 -10.99
C GLN A 162 1.27 -9.51 -10.25
N ARG A 163 0.05 -9.73 -10.76
CA ARG A 163 -0.87 -10.73 -10.20
C ARG A 163 -0.29 -12.14 -10.21
N ALA A 164 0.31 -12.55 -11.33
CA ALA A 164 0.94 -13.86 -11.48
C ALA A 164 2.11 -14.06 -10.49
N PHE A 165 2.91 -13.01 -10.27
CA PHE A 165 4.00 -13.05 -9.29
C PHE A 165 3.47 -13.20 -7.86
N CYS A 166 2.48 -12.40 -7.45
CA CYS A 166 1.85 -12.54 -6.13
C CYS A 166 1.27 -13.94 -5.92
N LYS A 167 0.62 -14.51 -6.94
CA LYS A 167 0.09 -15.89 -6.88
C LYS A 167 1.17 -16.96 -6.74
N ALA A 168 2.32 -16.78 -7.39
CA ALA A 168 3.45 -17.67 -7.20
C ALA A 168 4.00 -17.57 -5.75
N VAL A 169 4.19 -16.34 -5.25
CA VAL A 169 4.65 -16.11 -3.87
C VAL A 169 3.68 -16.70 -2.84
N GLU A 170 2.37 -16.47 -2.99
CA GLU A 170 1.33 -17.03 -2.12
C GLU A 170 1.43 -18.56 -2.05
N LYS A 171 1.51 -19.23 -3.21
CA LYS A 171 1.61 -20.70 -3.32
C LYS A 171 2.83 -21.26 -2.59
N TYR A 172 3.96 -20.57 -2.66
CA TYR A 172 5.22 -21.04 -2.08
C TYR A 172 5.55 -20.40 -0.72
N SER A 173 4.66 -19.55 -0.20
CA SER A 173 4.78 -19.01 1.16
C SER A 173 4.94 -20.15 2.17
N PHE A 174 5.68 -19.85 3.24
CA PHE A 174 6.10 -20.86 4.20
C PHE A 174 5.83 -20.47 5.66
N ARG A 175 5.27 -19.28 5.93
CA ARG A 175 4.93 -18.86 7.30
C ARG A 175 4.09 -19.90 8.03
N GLY A 176 3.04 -20.41 7.38
CA GLY A 176 2.17 -21.46 7.95
C GLY A 176 2.77 -22.86 8.01
N LYS A 177 4.02 -23.05 7.56
CA LYS A 177 4.77 -24.32 7.60
C LYS A 177 5.83 -24.33 8.69
N LEU A 178 6.05 -23.20 9.37
CA LEU A 178 6.98 -23.09 10.48
C LEU A 178 6.36 -23.73 11.73
N ASN A 179 7.20 -24.32 12.58
CA ASN A 179 6.78 -24.98 13.80
C ASN A 179 6.48 -23.95 14.89
N SER A 180 5.46 -24.24 15.69
CA SER A 180 5.16 -23.51 16.92
C SER A 180 5.03 -24.54 18.05
N PRO A 181 6.05 -24.68 18.92
CA PRO A 181 7.28 -23.87 19.03
C PRO A 181 8.34 -24.15 17.93
N PRO A 182 9.29 -23.22 17.68
CA PRO A 182 10.36 -23.41 16.70
C PRO A 182 11.32 -24.53 17.10
N ASN A 183 11.84 -25.26 16.11
CA ASN A 183 12.73 -26.40 16.35
C ASN A 183 14.20 -26.01 16.56
N ASP A 184 14.63 -24.87 16.03
CA ASP A 184 16.01 -24.39 16.10
C ASP A 184 16.08 -22.85 16.06
N ASP A 185 17.29 -22.31 16.31
CA ASP A 185 17.55 -20.86 16.36
C ASP A 185 17.27 -20.15 15.04
N ASN A 186 17.51 -20.81 13.89
CA ASN A 186 17.24 -20.21 12.59
C ASN A 186 15.74 -20.11 12.34
N GLU A 187 14.97 -21.13 12.71
CA GLU A 187 13.51 -21.12 12.64
C GLU A 187 12.90 -20.06 13.57
N MET A 188 13.46 -19.91 14.78
CA MET A 188 13.09 -18.83 15.70
C MET A 188 13.38 -17.44 15.08
N GLN A 189 14.55 -17.27 14.45
CA GLN A 189 14.91 -16.02 13.79
C GLN A 189 14.00 -15.71 12.59
N ILE A 190 13.64 -16.71 11.77
CA ILE A 190 12.67 -16.54 10.68
C ILE A 190 11.34 -16.03 11.22
N LEU A 191 10.79 -16.67 12.25
CA LEU A 191 9.52 -16.26 12.86
C LEU A 191 9.60 -14.82 13.39
N ARG A 192 10.68 -14.49 14.09
CA ARG A 192 10.90 -13.14 14.63
C ARG A 192 10.91 -12.07 13.55
N GLU A 193 11.58 -12.32 12.43
CA GLU A 193 11.66 -11.35 11.32
C GLU A 193 10.35 -11.25 10.54
N LEU A 194 9.62 -12.36 10.35
CA LEU A 194 8.25 -12.33 9.80
C LEU A 194 7.32 -11.49 10.69
N ASP A 195 7.41 -11.65 12.01
CA ASP A 195 6.67 -10.84 12.97
C ASP A 195 7.07 -9.37 12.91
N GLU A 196 8.34 -9.05 12.68
CA GLU A 196 8.80 -7.67 12.51
C GLU A 196 8.25 -7.04 11.23
N ILE A 197 8.23 -7.79 10.11
CA ILE A 197 7.59 -7.35 8.86
C ILE A 197 6.10 -7.07 9.12
N ILE A 198 5.39 -7.99 9.77
CA ILE A 198 3.98 -7.83 10.15
C ILE A 198 3.80 -6.59 11.03
N LYS A 199 4.64 -6.42 12.06
CA LYS A 199 4.60 -5.27 12.98
C LYS A 199 4.79 -3.95 12.25
N ARG A 200 5.56 -3.89 11.16
CA ARG A 200 5.74 -2.68 10.35
C ARG A 200 4.57 -2.39 9.42
N LEU A 201 3.86 -3.43 8.99
CA LEU A 201 2.67 -3.33 8.15
C LEU A 201 1.38 -3.11 8.95
N ARG A 202 1.32 -3.52 10.22
CA ARG A 202 0.11 -3.52 11.08
C ARG A 202 -0.63 -2.18 11.20
N VAL A 203 -1.82 -2.27 11.79
CA VAL A 203 -2.63 -1.16 12.27
C VAL A 203 -2.65 -1.29 13.79
N SER A 204 -2.23 -0.29 14.54
CA SER A 204 -2.33 -0.32 16.00
C SER A 204 -3.77 -0.04 16.44
N LEU A 205 -4.39 -1.01 17.13
CA LEU A 205 -5.74 -0.93 17.70
C LEU A 205 -5.88 0.21 18.73
N ILE A 206 -4.77 0.66 19.34
CA ILE A 206 -4.77 1.76 20.32
C ILE A 206 -5.32 3.05 19.69
N THR A 207 -5.09 3.27 18.39
CA THR A 207 -5.63 4.44 17.69
C THR A 207 -7.14 4.32 17.40
N MET A 208 -7.67 3.11 17.32
CA MET A 208 -9.09 2.86 17.02
C MET A 208 -9.97 2.91 18.29
N LEU A 209 -9.44 2.44 19.43
CA LEU A 209 -10.08 2.63 20.74
C LEU A 209 -10.13 4.11 21.16
N LEU A 210 -9.14 4.92 20.76
CA LEU A 210 -9.12 6.37 21.01
C LEU A 210 -10.15 7.17 20.19
N LEU A 211 -10.75 6.58 19.15
CA LEU A 211 -11.81 7.23 18.35
C LEU A 211 -13.22 7.04 18.93
N PHE A 212 -13.40 6.14 19.92
CA PHE A 212 -14.70 5.89 20.58
C PHE A 212 -14.90 6.60 21.93
N GLY A 213 -14.03 7.56 22.26
CA GLY A 213 -14.29 8.53 23.33
C GLY A 213 -13.41 8.38 24.55
N LYS A 214 -12.78 9.51 24.88
CA LYS A 214 -12.03 9.87 26.10
C LYS A 214 -10.60 9.33 26.25
N PHE A 215 -9.70 10.33 26.22
CA PHE A 215 -8.41 10.47 26.91
C PHE A 215 -7.12 9.85 26.33
N GLU A 216 -6.13 10.76 26.29
CA GLU A 216 -4.66 10.64 26.22
C GLU A 216 -3.97 9.90 25.06
N LEU A 217 -3.24 10.71 24.27
CA LEU A 217 -2.18 10.31 23.34
C LEU A 217 -1.09 9.53 24.08
N ILE A 218 -1.23 8.21 24.16
CA ILE A 218 -0.08 7.33 24.41
C ILE A 218 0.63 7.15 23.07
N SER A 219 1.91 7.51 23.02
CA SER A 219 2.79 7.34 21.87
C SER A 219 2.91 5.86 21.48
N ALA A 220 1.99 5.38 20.64
CA ALA A 220 2.12 4.08 20.00
C ALA A 220 3.21 4.15 18.91
N PRO A 221 4.04 3.11 18.71
CA PRO A 221 4.94 3.05 17.56
C PRO A 221 4.10 3.20 16.29
N GLN A 222 4.43 4.20 15.47
CA GLN A 222 3.70 4.55 14.27
C GLN A 222 3.84 3.43 13.23
N VAL A 223 2.87 2.53 13.18
CA VAL A 223 2.82 1.49 12.15
C VAL A 223 2.27 2.05 10.84
N PHE A 224 2.80 1.61 9.69
CA PHE A 224 2.56 2.21 8.39
C PHE A 224 1.09 2.43 8.07
N ARG A 225 0.26 1.39 8.19
CA ARG A 225 -1.15 1.49 7.79
C ARG A 225 -1.96 2.41 8.71
N SER A 226 -1.67 2.44 10.01
CA SER A 226 -2.29 3.41 10.95
C SER A 226 -1.95 4.84 10.59
N ALA A 227 -0.66 5.12 10.38
CA ALA A 227 -0.21 6.47 10.08
C ALA A 227 -0.65 6.92 8.67
N HIS A 228 -0.68 6.00 7.70
CA HIS A 228 -1.29 6.22 6.39
C HIS A 228 -2.75 6.65 6.54
N ARG A 229 -3.56 5.93 7.33
CA ARG A 229 -4.97 6.28 7.56
C ARG A 229 -5.12 7.70 8.15
N ILE A 230 -4.38 8.02 9.22
CA ILE A 230 -4.46 9.33 9.87
C ILE A 230 -4.09 10.46 8.90
N ARG A 231 -2.98 10.31 8.17
CA ARG A 231 -2.55 11.32 7.19
C ARG A 231 -3.55 11.45 6.05
N SER A 232 -3.95 10.33 5.44
CA SER A 232 -4.90 10.33 4.32
C SER A 232 -6.25 10.94 4.72
N LYS A 233 -6.74 10.72 5.94
CA LYS A 233 -7.96 11.37 6.43
C LYS A 233 -7.88 12.90 6.34
N ASN A 234 -6.79 13.50 6.80
CA ASN A 234 -6.63 14.97 6.75
C ASN A 234 -6.70 15.54 5.32
N TYR A 235 -6.16 14.80 4.36
CA TYR A 235 -6.17 15.15 2.95
C TYR A 235 -7.53 14.94 2.28
N LEU A 236 -8.20 13.83 2.59
CA LEU A 236 -9.50 13.45 2.00
C LEU A 236 -10.67 14.23 2.61
N SER A 237 -10.56 14.67 3.87
CA SER A 237 -11.61 15.45 4.55
C SER A 237 -11.70 16.91 4.12
N GLN A 238 -10.86 17.36 3.17
CA GLN A 238 -10.97 18.73 2.66
C GLN A 238 -12.26 18.91 1.85
N PRO A 239 -12.98 20.03 2.04
CA PRO A 239 -14.14 20.34 1.22
C PRO A 239 -13.76 20.39 -0.27
N ALA A 240 -14.52 19.66 -1.08
CA ALA A 240 -14.35 19.65 -2.53
C ALA A 240 -15.74 19.68 -3.19
N PRO A 241 -16.41 20.85 -3.22
CA PRO A 241 -17.80 20.98 -3.66
C PRO A 241 -18.04 20.54 -5.11
N GLU A 242 -16.98 20.50 -5.93
CA GLU A 242 -17.03 20.02 -7.30
C GLU A 242 -17.12 18.49 -7.47
N ARG A 243 -17.16 17.71 -6.37
CA ARG A 243 -17.12 16.25 -6.42
C ARG A 243 -17.79 15.61 -5.21
N LEU A 244 -18.27 14.38 -5.42
CA LEU A 244 -18.73 13.52 -4.32
C LEU A 244 -17.54 13.13 -3.44
N PRO A 245 -17.76 12.84 -2.13
CA PRO A 245 -16.75 12.23 -1.28
C PRO A 245 -16.19 10.95 -1.92
N MET A 246 -14.87 10.87 -2.08
CA MET A 246 -14.19 9.70 -2.64
C MET A 246 -12.98 9.32 -1.81
N THR A 247 -12.69 8.03 -1.74
CA THR A 247 -11.41 7.52 -1.22
C THR A 247 -10.49 7.16 -2.39
N ALA A 248 -9.18 7.03 -2.16
CA ALA A 248 -8.23 6.63 -3.20
C ALA A 248 -8.59 5.23 -3.75
N GLY A 249 -9.18 5.21 -4.94
CA GLY A 249 -9.60 3.99 -5.63
C GLY A 249 -10.99 3.48 -5.28
N LYS A 250 -11.88 4.27 -4.66
CA LYS A 250 -13.34 4.02 -4.66
C LYS A 250 -14.11 5.35 -4.62
N SER A 251 -14.83 5.66 -5.70
CA SER A 251 -15.90 6.67 -5.72
C SER A 251 -17.10 6.16 -4.91
N LEU A 252 -17.47 6.85 -3.84
CA LEU A 252 -18.63 6.48 -3.05
C LEU A 252 -19.77 7.42 -3.46
N LEU A 253 -20.92 6.84 -3.79
CA LEU A 253 -22.10 7.61 -4.20
C LEU A 253 -22.84 8.24 -3.00
N ASN A 254 -22.37 7.99 -1.78
CA ASN A 254 -22.96 8.50 -0.55
C ASN A 254 -22.29 9.81 -0.14
N GLY A 255 -23.09 10.79 0.32
CA GLY A 255 -22.63 12.14 0.61
C GLY A 255 -21.80 12.33 1.88
N ASP A 256 -21.45 11.26 2.60
CA ASP A 256 -20.75 11.33 3.89
C ASP A 256 -19.39 10.61 3.89
N MET A 257 -18.35 11.35 4.27
CA MET A 257 -16.98 10.85 4.40
C MET A 257 -16.81 9.92 5.60
N ASP A 258 -17.58 10.08 6.68
CA ASP A 258 -17.44 9.21 7.86
C ASP A 258 -17.95 7.78 7.56
N GLN A 259 -19.05 7.65 6.82
CA GLN A 259 -19.50 6.35 6.26
C GLN A 259 -18.47 5.73 5.31
N SER A 260 -17.76 6.57 4.56
CA SER A 260 -16.71 6.15 3.64
C SER A 260 -15.49 5.56 4.37
N LEU A 261 -15.20 6.06 5.57
CA LEU A 261 -14.14 5.57 6.44
C LEU A 261 -14.55 4.31 7.21
N GLU A 262 -15.84 4.08 7.47
CA GLU A 262 -16.34 2.88 8.16
C GLU A 262 -16.04 1.59 7.39
N PHE A 263 -16.17 1.60 6.05
CA PHE A 263 -15.76 0.48 5.20
C PHE A 263 -14.26 0.18 5.35
N LEU A 264 -13.42 1.22 5.37
CA LEU A 264 -11.98 1.06 5.60
C LEU A 264 -11.76 0.49 7.00
N ASP A 265 -12.49 0.96 8.02
CA ASP A 265 -12.34 0.50 9.39
C ASP A 265 -12.68 -0.98 9.57
N GLN A 266 -13.80 -1.47 9.01
CA GLN A 266 -14.15 -2.90 9.04
C GLN A 266 -13.13 -3.76 8.30
N PHE A 267 -12.65 -3.29 7.14
CA PHE A 267 -11.61 -3.98 6.39
C PHE A 267 -10.30 -4.07 7.20
N MET A 268 -9.94 -2.99 7.89
CA MET A 268 -8.73 -2.92 8.71
C MET A 268 -8.81 -3.80 9.95
N ILE A 269 -10.00 -3.99 10.53
CA ILE A 269 -10.24 -4.98 11.61
C ILE A 269 -9.95 -6.40 11.11
N ARG A 270 -10.51 -6.80 9.96
CA ARG A 270 -10.25 -8.12 9.37
C ARG A 270 -8.76 -8.35 9.10
N ARG A 271 -8.04 -7.30 8.68
CA ARG A 271 -6.58 -7.37 8.50
C ARG A 271 -5.82 -7.50 9.81
N PHE A 272 -6.31 -6.90 10.88
CA PHE A 272 -5.71 -7.08 12.20
C PHE A 272 -5.79 -8.54 12.63
N GLU A 273 -6.94 -9.20 12.49
CA GLU A 273 -7.13 -10.62 12.82
C GLU A 273 -6.15 -11.55 12.09
N GLN A 274 -5.75 -11.21 10.86
CA GLN A 274 -4.75 -11.96 10.08
C GLN A 274 -3.30 -11.73 10.52
N THR A 275 -3.09 -10.67 11.29
CA THR A 275 -1.76 -10.31 11.78
C THR A 275 -1.50 -10.76 13.21
N VAL A 276 -2.52 -11.09 14.01
CA VAL A 276 -2.41 -11.56 15.41
C VAL A 276 -1.97 -13.02 15.49
#